data_AF-A0A453LIY2-F1
#
_entry.id   AF-A0A453LIY2-F1
#
_cell.length_a   1.000
_cell.length_b   1.000
_cell.length_c   1.000
_cell.angle_alpha   90.00
_cell.angle_beta   90.00
_cell.angle_gamma   90.00
#
_symmetry.space_group_name_H-M   'P 1'
#
loop_
_entity.id
_entity.type
_entity.pdbx_description
1 polymer ?
#
loop_
_entity_poly.entity_id
_entity_poly.type
_entity_poly.pdbx_seq_one_letter_code
_entity_poly.pdbx_strand_id
1 'polypeptide(L)'
;MYTADRSRFEVPLVYLSTMVFGELLRVSQEEFGFASNGKITLPCDAAVMEYVMCLLSRDASAEVEKALLSSMVISCHYIVSVMPTVGDSQKICFS
;
A
#
# COMPACT_ATOMS: atom_id res chain seq x y z
N MET A 1 10.11 -1.65 -8.55
CA MET A 1 8.81 -1.20 -8.01
C MET A 1 8.92 0.24 -7.56
N TYR A 2 7.79 0.95 -7.53
CA TYR A 2 7.71 2.30 -6.98
C TYR A 2 6.92 2.27 -5.67
N THR A 3 7.34 3.07 -4.70
CA THR A 3 6.60 3.32 -3.45
C THR A 3 5.72 4.57 -3.58
N ALA A 4 4.85 4.83 -2.61
CA ALA A 4 3.93 5.98 -2.63
C ALA A 4 4.67 7.33 -2.68
N ASP A 5 5.86 7.40 -2.08
CA ASP A 5 6.80 8.53 -2.13
C ASP A 5 7.54 8.67 -3.49
N ARG A 6 7.20 7.84 -4.48
CA ARG A 6 7.85 7.72 -5.79
C ARG A 6 9.31 7.26 -5.77
N SER A 7 9.79 6.70 -4.66
CA SER A 7 11.10 6.06 -4.63
C SER A 7 11.09 4.75 -5.42
N ARG A 8 12.19 4.49 -6.14
CA ARG A 8 12.35 3.25 -6.92
C ARG A 8 13.13 2.24 -6.11
N PHE A 9 12.51 1.08 -5.86
CA PHE A 9 13.14 -0.06 -5.20
C PHE A 9 13.33 -1.22 -6.17
N GLU A 10 14.50 -1.83 -6.12
CA GLU A 10 14.83 -3.07 -6.84
C GLU A 10 14.57 -4.25 -5.92
N VAL A 11 13.52 -5.00 -6.24
CA VAL A 11 13.05 -6.12 -5.42
C VAL A 11 13.34 -7.39 -6.19
N PRO A 12 14.12 -8.32 -5.63
CA PRO A 12 14.26 -9.66 -6.18
C PRO A 12 12.91 -10.34 -6.40
N LEU A 13 12.74 -11.00 -7.56
CA LEU A 13 11.49 -11.69 -7.91
C LEU A 13 11.09 -12.76 -6.88
N VAL A 14 12.06 -13.34 -6.17
CA VAL A 14 11.82 -14.30 -5.07
C VAL A 14 10.96 -13.70 -3.95
N TYR A 15 11.10 -12.41 -3.65
CA TYR A 15 10.30 -11.75 -2.64
C TYR A 15 8.88 -11.43 -3.12
N LEU A 16 8.66 -11.31 -4.43
CA LEU A 16 7.32 -11.10 -4.99
C LEU A 16 6.40 -12.31 -4.77
N SER A 17 6.97 -13.49 -4.54
CA SER A 17 6.22 -14.71 -4.21
C SER A 17 5.81 -14.80 -2.73
N THR A 18 6.23 -13.83 -1.90
CA THR A 18 5.87 -13.80 -0.48
C THR A 18 4.43 -13.33 -0.31
N MET A 19 3.77 -13.77 0.77
CA MET A 19 2.40 -13.34 1.07
C MET A 19 2.32 -11.82 1.26
N VAL A 20 3.38 -11.20 1.82
CA VAL A 20 3.48 -9.75 1.99
C VAL A 20 3.37 -9.02 0.67
N PHE A 21 4.21 -9.38 -0.31
CA PHE A 21 4.16 -8.76 -1.63
C PHE A 21 2.88 -9.09 -2.38
N GLY A 22 2.34 -10.30 -2.23
CA GLY A 22 1.07 -10.69 -2.85
C GLY A 22 -0.09 -9.78 -2.42
N GLU A 23 -0.24 -9.54 -1.11
CA GLU A 23 -1.27 -8.64 -0.59
C GLU A 23 -0.99 -7.18 -0.96
N LEU A 24 0.26 -6.72 -0.87
CA LEU A 24 0.62 -5.37 -1.32
C LEU A 24 0.26 -5.16 -2.79
N LEU A 25 0.57 -6.12 -3.66
CA LEU A 25 0.26 -6.07 -5.09
C LEU A 25 -1.25 -6.09 -5.34
N ARG A 26 -2.01 -6.88 -4.58
CA ARG A 26 -3.47 -6.92 -4.66
C ARG A 26 -4.08 -5.56 -4.32
N VAL A 27 -3.66 -4.96 -3.20
CA VAL A 27 -4.12 -3.62 -2.79
C VAL A 27 -3.64 -2.54 -3.76
N SER A 28 -2.39 -2.65 -4.25
CA SER A 28 -1.85 -1.76 -5.29
C SER A 28 -2.71 -1.74 -6.54
N GLN A 29 -3.14 -2.92 -6.98
CA GLN A 29 -4.00 -3.07 -8.14
C GLN A 29 -5.38 -2.45 -7.91
N GLU A 30 -5.94 -2.65 -6.72
CA GLU A 30 -7.26 -2.14 -6.35
C GLU A 30 -7.27 -0.61 -6.24
N GLU A 31 -6.21 -0.02 -5.66
CA GLU A 31 -6.13 1.43 -5.43
C GLU A 31 -5.54 2.22 -6.59
N PHE A 32 -4.46 1.75 -7.22
CA PHE A 32 -3.74 2.49 -8.25
C PHE A 32 -4.05 2.00 -9.66
N GLY A 33 -4.57 0.78 -9.79
CA GLY A 33 -4.65 0.08 -11.06
C GLY A 33 -3.24 -0.26 -11.59
N PHE A 34 -3.09 -1.40 -12.24
CA PHE A 34 -1.90 -1.61 -13.07
C PHE A 34 -2.05 -0.76 -14.33
N ALA A 35 -1.69 0.52 -14.24
CA ALA A 35 -1.57 1.37 -15.42
C ALA A 35 -0.65 0.64 -16.42
N SER A 36 -1.07 0.54 -17.69
CA SER A 36 -0.49 -0.36 -18.71
C SER A 36 1.00 -0.09 -19.04
N ASN A 37 1.62 0.89 -18.39
CA ASN A 37 3.04 1.18 -18.42
C ASN A 37 3.93 0.17 -17.65
N GLY A 38 3.36 -0.91 -17.09
CA GLY A 38 4.13 -1.92 -16.34
C GLY A 38 4.75 -1.39 -15.06
N LYS A 39 4.29 -0.23 -14.57
CA LYS A 39 4.74 0.37 -13.32
C LYS A 39 3.86 -0.13 -12.19
N ILE A 40 4.46 -0.89 -11.30
CA ILE A 40 3.84 -1.33 -10.06
C ILE A 40 4.18 -0.29 -8.99
N THR A 41 3.16 0.43 -8.53
CA THR A 41 3.23 1.37 -7.41
C THR A 41 2.61 0.73 -6.18
N LEU A 42 3.37 0.63 -5.09
CA LEU A 42 2.94 0.02 -3.85
C LEU A 42 2.26 1.06 -2.94
N PRO A 43 1.20 0.67 -2.19
CA PRO A 43 0.52 1.51 -1.20
C PRO A 43 1.35 1.65 0.08
N CYS A 44 2.65 1.90 -0.05
CA CYS A 44 3.56 2.00 1.07
C CYS A 44 4.74 2.93 0.75
N ASP A 45 5.25 3.59 1.78
CA ASP A 45 6.40 4.48 1.67
C ASP A 45 7.72 3.71 1.61
N ALA A 46 8.79 4.40 1.22
CA ALA A 46 10.15 3.85 1.20
C ALA A 46 10.58 3.20 2.53
N ALA A 47 10.23 3.82 3.67
CA ALA A 47 10.59 3.29 5.00
C ALA A 47 9.93 1.94 5.30
N VAL A 48 8.66 1.78 4.92
CA VAL A 48 7.93 0.51 5.08
C VAL A 48 8.52 -0.55 4.15
N MET A 49 8.85 -0.16 2.93
CA MET A 49 9.47 -1.04 1.95
C MET A 49 10.85 -1.56 2.41
N GLU A 50 11.67 -0.68 2.99
CA GLU A 50 12.96 -1.04 3.57
C GLU A 50 12.78 -2.00 4.77
N TYR A 51 11.76 -1.75 5.61
CA TYR A 51 11.43 -2.64 6.71
C TYR A 51 10.98 -4.03 6.24
N VAL A 52 10.13 -4.11 5.22
CA VAL A 52 9.70 -5.36 4.59
C VAL A 52 10.89 -6.13 4.02
N MET A 53 11.78 -5.45 3.28
CA MET A 53 13.01 -6.06 2.77
C MET A 53 13.89 -6.62 3.90
N CYS A 54 13.99 -5.90 5.02
CA CYS A 54 14.76 -6.34 6.18
C CYS A 54 14.14 -7.58 6.86
N LEU A 55 12.81 -7.64 6.97
CA LEU A 55 12.09 -8.80 7.50
C LEU A 55 12.23 -10.04 6.62
N LEU A 56 12.06 -9.87 5.32
CA LEU A 56 12.22 -10.94 4.34
C LEU A 56 13.66 -11.44 4.27
N SER A 57 14.64 -10.56 4.50
CA SER A 57 16.06 -10.94 4.61
C SER A 57 16.39 -11.70 5.90
N ARG A 58 15.50 -11.66 6.90
CA ARG A 58 15.70 -12.29 8.22
C ARG A 58 14.79 -13.51 8.44
N ASP A 59 14.07 -13.96 7.40
CA ASP A 59 13.08 -15.05 7.50
C ASP A 59 12.11 -14.85 8.68
N ALA A 60 11.52 -13.66 8.77
CA ALA A 60 10.58 -13.34 9.83
C ALA A 60 9.38 -14.30 9.87
N SER A 61 8.84 -14.55 11.07
CA SER A 61 7.64 -15.40 11.20
C SER A 61 6.46 -14.79 10.43
N ALA A 62 5.66 -15.66 9.82
CA ALA A 62 4.42 -15.30 9.12
C ALA A 62 3.46 -14.47 9.99
N GLU A 63 3.54 -14.58 11.32
CA GLU A 63 2.75 -13.77 12.25
C GLU A 63 3.13 -12.29 12.19
N VAL A 64 4.43 -11.99 12.07
CA VAL A 64 4.95 -10.62 11.96
C VAL A 64 4.58 -10.03 10.60
N GLU A 65 4.77 -10.81 9.54
CA GLU A 65 4.35 -10.44 8.18
C GLU A 65 2.86 -10.09 8.13
N LYS A 66 2.01 -10.94 8.75
CA LYS A 66 0.56 -10.73 8.82
C LYS A 66 0.18 -9.52 9.65
N ALA A 67 0.85 -9.28 10.78
CA ALA A 67 0.62 -8.10 11.61
C ALA A 67 0.95 -6.80 10.84
N LEU A 68 2.00 -6.82 10.03
CA LEU A 68 2.39 -5.68 9.20
C LEU A 68 1.40 -5.42 8.08
N LEU A 69 1.03 -6.47 7.34
CA LEU A 69 -0.02 -6.37 6.35
C LEU A 69 -1.31 -5.84 6.96
N SER A 70 -1.70 -6.36 8.13
CA SER A 70 -2.87 -5.87 8.85
C SER A 70 -2.75 -4.38 9.16
N SER A 71 -1.59 -3.92 9.65
CA SER A 71 -1.36 -2.49 9.93
C SER A 71 -1.47 -1.63 8.66
N MET A 72 -0.94 -2.09 7.53
CA MET A 72 -0.96 -1.36 6.25
C MET A 72 -2.37 -1.31 5.66
N VAL A 73 -3.10 -2.44 5.68
CA VAL A 73 -4.49 -2.55 5.21
C VAL A 73 -5.43 -1.74 6.09
N ILE A 74 -5.22 -1.74 7.42
CA ILE A 74 -5.98 -0.89 8.36
C ILE A 74 -5.79 0.59 8.02
N SER A 75 -4.57 1.01 7.68
CA SER A 75 -4.30 2.39 7.25
C SER A 75 -5.04 2.76 5.97
N CYS A 76 -5.15 1.84 5.00
CA CYS A 76 -5.90 2.08 3.75
C CYS A 76 -7.42 2.15 4.00
N HIS A 77 -7.97 1.24 4.83
CA HIS A 77 -9.38 1.27 5.21
C HIS A 77 -9.77 2.48 6.05
N TYR A 78 -8.87 3.00 6.89
CA TYR A 78 -9.08 4.24 7.62
C TYR A 78 -9.15 5.45 6.66
N ILE A 79 -8.28 5.51 5.64
CA ILE A 79 -8.31 6.61 4.66
C ILE A 79 -9.57 6.55 3.78
N VAL A 80 -10.02 5.35 3.36
CA VAL A 80 -11.28 5.17 2.61
C VAL A 80 -12.51 5.54 3.45
N SER A 81 -12.50 5.27 4.76
CA SER A 81 -13.66 5.55 5.63
C SER A 81 -13.68 7.00 6.16
N VAL A 82 -12.54 7.69 6.20
CA VAL A 82 -12.37 9.02 6.80
C VAL A 82 -12.09 10.12 5.76
N MET A 83 -12.27 9.83 4.47
CA MET A 83 -12.51 10.88 3.47
C MET A 83 -14.02 11.22 3.48
N PRO A 84 -14.49 12.27 4.19
CA PRO A 84 -15.71 12.91 3.76
C PRO A 84 -15.38 13.47 2.37
N THR A 85 -16.12 13.02 1.38
CA THR A 85 -16.19 13.68 0.09
C THR A 85 -16.47 15.17 0.34
N VAL A 86 -15.46 16.03 0.26
CA VAL A 86 -15.69 17.48 0.16
C VAL A 86 -16.23 17.72 -1.25
N GLY A 87 -17.53 17.57 -1.35
CA GLY A 87 -18.31 17.62 -2.57
C GLY A 87 -19.79 17.67 -2.23
N ASP A 88 -20.17 18.47 -1.24
CA ASP A 88 -21.57 18.83 -1.02
C ASP A 88 -21.74 20.32 -1.32
N SER A 89 -22.29 20.58 -2.51
CA SER A 89 -22.87 21.87 -2.85
C SER A 89 -24.20 22.00 -2.12
N GLN A 90 -24.18 22.34 -0.84
CA GLN A 90 -25.38 22.85 -0.16
C GLN A 90 -25.37 24.38 -0.17
N LYS A 91 -26.13 24.94 -1.11
CA LYS A 91 -26.69 26.28 -0.96
C LYS A 91 -27.60 26.27 0.26
N ILE A 92 -27.18 26.92 1.33
CA ILE A 92 -28.09 27.39 2.39
C ILE A 92 -27.90 28.90 2.49
N CYS A 93 -28.85 29.62 1.90
CA CYS A 93 -29.02 31.06 2.04
C CYS A 93 -29.80 31.30 3.33
N PHE A 94 -29.27 32.12 4.24
CA PHE A 94 -30.02 32.66 5.37
C PHE A 94 -30.68 33.97 4.94
N SER A 95 -32.01 34.05 5.08
CA SER A 95 -32.78 35.28 5.29
C SER A 95 -33.82 35.00 6.36
#